data_AF-A0A7Z1N223-F1
#
_entry.id   AF-A0A7Z1N223-F1
#
_cell.length_a   1.000
_cell.length_b   1.000
_cell.length_c   1.000
_cell.angle_alpha   90.00
_cell.angle_beta   90.00
_cell.angle_gamma   90.00
#
_symmetry.space_group_name_H-M   'P 1'
#
loop_
_entity.id
_entity.type
_entity.pdbx_description
1 polymer ?
#
loop_
_entity_poly.entity_id
_entity_poly.type
_entity_poly.pdbx_seq_one_letter_code
_entity_poly.pdbx_strand_id
1 'polypeptide(L)'
;ERILYYTGRIHKIGETHEGASQMDWMEQEQDRGITITSAATTAQWQGHRVNIIDTPGHVDFTVEVERSLRVLDGAVTVLDAQSGVEPQTETVWRQATTYGVPRIVFVNKMDKLGANFEYSVSTLHDRLQANAAPIQLPIGAEDEFEAIIDLVEMKCFKYTNDLGTEIDEIEIPEDHKERAE
;
A
#
# COMPACT_ATOMS: atom_id res chain seq x y z
N GLU A 1 -2.38 -5.02 -8.14
CA GLU A 1 -3.04 -6.28 -8.60
C GLU A 1 -3.94 -6.96 -7.56
N ARG A 2 -3.50 -7.17 -6.31
CA ARG A 2 -4.34 -7.79 -5.26
C ARG A 2 -5.73 -7.14 -5.09
N ILE A 3 -5.83 -5.81 -5.22
CA ILE A 3 -7.13 -5.10 -5.21
C ILE A 3 -8.08 -5.63 -6.30
N LEU A 4 -7.58 -5.88 -7.51
CA LEU A 4 -8.40 -6.40 -8.62
C LEU A 4 -8.79 -7.86 -8.39
N TYR A 5 -7.92 -8.66 -7.76
CA TYR A 5 -8.21 -10.05 -7.43
C TYR A 5 -9.32 -10.14 -6.38
N TYR A 6 -9.21 -9.41 -5.26
CA TYR A 6 -10.21 -9.43 -4.19
C TYR A 6 -11.55 -8.83 -4.61
N THR A 7 -11.56 -7.91 -5.56
CA THR A 7 -12.80 -7.35 -6.14
C THR A 7 -13.40 -8.23 -7.24
N GLY A 8 -12.80 -9.40 -7.52
CA GLY A 8 -13.27 -10.36 -8.52
C GLY A 8 -13.10 -9.90 -9.96
N ARG A 9 -12.31 -8.85 -10.22
CA ARG A 9 -12.02 -8.35 -11.58
C ARG A 9 -11.04 -9.23 -12.34
N ILE A 10 -10.10 -9.84 -11.64
CA ILE A 10 -9.16 -10.82 -12.18
C ILE A 10 -9.26 -12.12 -11.38
N HIS A 11 -9.13 -13.25 -12.07
CA HIS A 11 -9.23 -14.58 -11.46
C HIS A 11 -7.87 -15.22 -11.17
N LYS A 12 -6.78 -14.54 -11.54
CA LYS A 12 -5.39 -14.94 -11.25
C LYS A 12 -4.60 -13.69 -10.87
N ILE A 13 -3.72 -13.82 -9.90
CA ILE A 13 -2.72 -12.80 -9.55
C ILE A 13 -1.53 -13.04 -10.49
N GLY A 14 -1.14 -12.05 -11.28
CA GLY A 14 0.13 -12.08 -12.00
C GLY A 14 1.26 -11.75 -11.03
N GLU A 15 2.47 -12.27 -11.26
CA GLU A 15 3.66 -11.69 -10.64
C GLU A 15 4.22 -10.64 -11.59
N THR A 16 4.48 -9.43 -11.08
CA THR A 16 5.01 -8.30 -11.88
C THR A 16 6.38 -8.63 -12.52
N HIS A 17 7.08 -9.64 -12.01
CA HIS A 17 8.35 -10.13 -12.56
C HIS A 17 8.20 -11.01 -13.81
N GLU A 18 7.00 -11.53 -14.10
CA GLU A 18 6.75 -12.39 -15.27
C GLU A 18 6.09 -11.64 -16.45
N GLY A 19 5.96 -10.32 -16.39
CA GLY A 19 5.29 -9.53 -17.43
C GLY A 19 3.79 -9.85 -17.58
N ALA A 20 3.19 -10.50 -16.59
CA ALA A 20 1.81 -10.95 -16.62
C ALA A 20 0.83 -9.98 -15.95
N SER A 21 1.30 -8.81 -15.50
CA SER A 21 0.44 -7.85 -14.83
C SER A 21 -0.55 -7.22 -15.82
N GLN A 22 -1.84 -7.19 -15.46
CA GLN A 22 -2.87 -6.69 -16.38
C GLN A 22 -2.76 -5.18 -16.63
N MET A 23 -2.09 -4.47 -15.71
CA MET A 23 -1.95 -3.01 -15.78
C MET A 23 -0.68 -2.56 -16.51
N ASP A 24 0.40 -3.35 -16.52
CA ASP A 24 1.62 -3.07 -17.30
C ASP A 24 1.54 -3.78 -18.66
N TRP A 25 0.72 -3.22 -19.56
CA TRP A 25 0.43 -3.82 -20.87
C TRP A 25 1.47 -3.49 -21.94
N MET A 26 2.36 -2.52 -21.70
CA MET A 26 3.44 -2.19 -22.64
C MET A 26 4.65 -3.11 -22.42
N GLU A 27 5.17 -3.66 -23.53
CA GLU A 27 6.37 -4.53 -23.54
C GLU A 27 7.56 -3.88 -22.82
N GLN A 28 7.70 -2.55 -22.93
CA GLN A 28 8.75 -1.79 -22.24
C GLN A 28 8.57 -1.69 -20.71
N GLU A 29 7.34 -1.72 -20.21
CA GLU A 29 7.03 -1.76 -18.77
C GLU A 29 7.37 -3.16 -18.21
N GLN A 30 6.99 -4.20 -18.95
CA GLN A 30 7.28 -5.59 -18.61
C GLN A 30 8.79 -5.89 -18.59
N ASP A 31 9.52 -5.40 -19.60
CA ASP A 31 10.98 -5.59 -19.71
C ASP A 31 11.77 -4.90 -18.58
N ARG A 32 11.24 -3.80 -18.03
CA ARG A 32 11.94 -2.96 -17.04
C ARG A 32 11.42 -3.12 -15.62
N GLY A 33 10.27 -3.76 -15.42
CA GLY A 33 9.61 -3.89 -14.13
C GLY A 33 9.20 -2.53 -13.53
N ILE A 34 8.92 -1.53 -14.37
CA ILE A 34 8.46 -0.20 -13.95
C ILE A 34 7.19 0.17 -14.69
N THR A 35 6.25 0.79 -13.99
CA THR A 35 5.06 1.41 -14.61
C THR A 35 5.46 2.72 -15.28
N ILE A 36 5.18 2.84 -16.58
CA ILE A 36 5.52 4.00 -17.42
C ILE A 36 4.27 4.85 -17.66
N THR A 37 3.11 4.22 -17.86
CA THR A 37 1.82 4.89 -18.05
C THR A 37 0.79 4.50 -17.02
N SER A 38 -0.08 5.45 -16.69
CA SER A 38 -1.11 5.27 -15.71
C SER A 38 -2.26 4.45 -16.29
N ALA A 39 -2.52 3.29 -15.71
CA ALA A 39 -3.66 2.47 -16.06
C ALA A 39 -4.87 2.86 -15.19
N ALA A 40 -6.00 3.19 -15.83
CA ALA A 40 -7.26 3.43 -15.15
C ALA A 40 -8.14 2.18 -15.20
N THR A 41 -8.65 1.74 -14.06
CA THR A 41 -9.55 0.58 -13.96
C THR A 41 -10.69 0.84 -12.97
N THR A 42 -11.75 0.03 -13.05
CA THR A 42 -12.91 0.14 -12.18
C THR A 42 -13.17 -1.19 -11.48
N ALA A 43 -13.25 -1.16 -10.16
CA ALA A 43 -13.59 -2.29 -9.31
C ALA A 43 -14.92 -2.05 -8.55
N GLN A 44 -15.55 -3.14 -8.11
CA GLN A 44 -16.72 -3.11 -7.24
C GLN A 44 -16.35 -3.74 -5.90
N TRP A 45 -16.64 -3.07 -4.80
CA TRP A 45 -16.33 -3.54 -3.46
C TRP A 45 -17.46 -3.18 -2.50
N GLN A 46 -18.10 -4.18 -1.89
CA GLN A 46 -19.16 -3.99 -0.88
C GLN A 46 -20.28 -3.00 -1.30
N GLY A 47 -20.70 -3.04 -2.56
CA GLY A 47 -21.72 -2.12 -3.11
C GLY A 47 -21.20 -0.74 -3.53
N HIS A 48 -19.90 -0.48 -3.38
CA HIS A 48 -19.23 0.74 -3.81
C HIS A 48 -18.46 0.51 -5.11
N ARG A 49 -18.53 1.51 -6.00
CA ARG A 49 -17.69 1.58 -7.20
C ARG A 49 -16.40 2.33 -6.85
N VAL A 50 -15.25 1.70 -7.11
CA VAL A 50 -13.92 2.30 -6.93
C VAL A 50 -13.26 2.43 -8.31
N ASN A 51 -12.85 3.64 -8.67
CA ASN A 51 -12.03 3.86 -9.85
C ASN A 51 -10.58 4.04 -9.38
N ILE A 52 -9.66 3.28 -9.99
CA ILE A 52 -8.27 3.19 -9.57
C ILE A 52 -7.42 3.71 -10.73
N ILE A 53 -6.48 4.59 -10.43
CA ILE A 53 -5.42 5.00 -11.34
C ILE A 53 -4.13 4.49 -10.73
N ASP A 54 -3.50 3.52 -11.39
CA ASP A 54 -2.15 3.10 -11.04
C ASP A 54 -1.17 4.13 -11.59
N THR A 55 -0.30 4.69 -10.75
CA THR A 55 0.56 5.81 -11.15
C THR A 55 2.02 5.38 -11.26
N PRO A 56 2.78 5.85 -12.27
CA PRO A 56 4.20 5.58 -12.39
C PRO A 56 5.01 5.91 -11.13
N GLY A 57 5.85 4.96 -10.72
CA GLY A 57 6.71 5.08 -9.54
C GLY A 57 8.08 5.68 -9.82
N HIS A 58 8.41 6.08 -11.05
CA HIS A 58 9.72 6.64 -11.40
C HIS A 58 9.69 8.18 -11.52
N VAL A 59 10.77 8.85 -11.11
CA VAL A 59 10.86 10.34 -11.06
C VAL A 59 10.65 11.01 -12.43
N ASP A 60 11.00 10.31 -13.50
CA ASP A 60 10.86 10.80 -14.88
C ASP A 60 9.39 10.93 -15.32
N PHE A 61 8.44 10.34 -14.58
CA PHE A 61 7.01 10.34 -14.91
C PHE A 61 6.17 11.17 -13.92
N THR A 62 6.81 12.07 -13.18
CA THR A 62 6.16 12.96 -12.19
C THR A 62 5.05 13.84 -12.77
N VAL A 63 5.13 14.23 -14.06
CA VAL A 63 4.06 14.99 -14.75
C VAL A 63 2.76 14.18 -14.82
N GLU A 64 2.88 12.86 -14.97
CA GLU A 64 1.73 11.99 -15.09
C GLU A 64 1.06 11.77 -13.73
N VAL A 65 1.87 11.54 -12.69
CA VAL A 65 1.41 11.50 -11.30
C VAL A 65 0.65 12.79 -10.95
N GLU A 66 1.18 13.95 -11.33
CA GLU A 66 0.55 15.23 -11.08
C GLU A 66 -0.82 15.38 -11.77
N ARG A 67 -0.97 14.86 -12.99
CA ARG A 67 -2.25 14.86 -13.71
C ARG A 67 -3.27 13.95 -13.05
N SER A 68 -2.85 12.77 -12.59
CA SER A 68 -3.72 11.83 -11.90
C SER A 68 -4.23 12.43 -10.59
N LEU A 69 -3.37 13.10 -9.80
CA LEU A 69 -3.77 13.72 -8.55
C LEU A 69 -4.83 14.82 -8.70
N ARG A 70 -4.96 15.46 -9.86
CA ARG A 70 -5.99 16.50 -10.10
C ARG A 70 -7.41 15.95 -10.24
N VAL A 71 -7.55 14.66 -10.52
CA VAL A 71 -8.84 14.02 -10.80
C VAL A 71 -9.23 12.97 -9.76
N LEU A 72 -8.37 12.71 -8.77
CA LEU A 72 -8.59 11.72 -7.73
C LEU A 72 -9.27 12.34 -6.50
N ASP A 73 -10.25 11.64 -5.95
CA ASP A 73 -10.90 12.00 -4.68
C ASP A 73 -10.05 11.64 -3.46
N GLY A 74 -9.04 10.78 -3.64
CA GLY A 74 -8.13 10.31 -2.59
C GLY A 74 -7.00 9.46 -3.17
N ALA A 75 -5.97 9.20 -2.37
CA ALA A 75 -4.82 8.39 -2.78
C ALA A 75 -4.39 7.41 -1.68
N VAL A 76 -3.77 6.30 -2.11
CA VAL A 76 -3.08 5.34 -1.23
C VAL A 76 -1.58 5.51 -1.44
N THR A 77 -0.87 6.00 -0.42
CA THR A 77 0.58 6.11 -0.44
C THR A 77 1.17 4.79 0.05
N VAL A 78 1.85 4.06 -0.84
CA VAL A 78 2.52 2.80 -0.49
C VAL A 78 3.96 3.10 -0.10
N LEU A 79 4.38 2.66 1.09
CA LEU A 79 5.77 2.75 1.56
C LEU A 79 6.40 1.36 1.61
N ASP A 80 7.70 1.28 1.38
CA ASP A 80 8.47 0.08 1.69
C ASP A 80 8.83 0.09 3.18
N ALA A 81 8.51 -0.98 3.91
CA ALA A 81 8.72 -1.08 5.35
C ALA A 81 10.20 -0.92 5.76
N GLN A 82 11.14 -1.24 4.87
CA GLN A 82 12.57 -1.10 5.13
C GLN A 82 13.03 0.36 4.94
N SER A 83 12.55 1.02 3.89
CA SER A 83 13.05 2.33 3.48
C SER A 83 12.26 3.51 4.06
N GLY A 84 11.01 3.28 4.47
CA GLY A 84 10.11 4.34 4.92
C GLY A 84 9.86 5.39 3.83
N VAL A 85 9.82 6.67 4.22
CA VAL A 85 9.68 7.79 3.28
C VAL A 85 10.97 8.07 2.53
N GLU A 86 10.94 7.95 1.21
CA GLU A 86 12.06 8.28 0.32
C GLU A 86 11.94 9.69 -0.32
N PRO A 87 13.02 10.27 -0.88
CA PRO A 87 12.97 11.60 -1.52
C PRO A 87 11.89 11.73 -2.60
N GLN A 88 11.60 10.64 -3.31
CA GLN A 88 10.52 10.62 -4.30
C GLN A 88 9.13 10.62 -3.65
N THR A 89 8.97 9.94 -2.51
CA THR A 89 7.75 9.98 -1.71
C THR A 89 7.44 11.41 -1.31
N GLU A 90 8.44 12.19 -0.87
CA GLU A 90 8.26 13.60 -0.50
C GLU A 90 7.74 14.45 -1.67
N THR A 91 8.26 14.20 -2.87
CA THR A 91 7.87 14.92 -4.09
C THR A 91 6.40 14.68 -4.41
N VAL A 92 5.98 13.42 -4.48
CA VAL A 92 4.58 13.04 -4.76
C VAL A 92 3.65 13.47 -3.63
N TRP A 93 4.10 13.37 -2.38
CA TRP A 93 3.33 13.82 -1.22
C TRP A 93 3.05 15.33 -1.27
N ARG A 94 4.03 16.14 -1.67
CA ARG A 94 3.84 17.60 -1.83
C ARG A 94 2.87 17.93 -2.97
N GLN A 95 2.93 17.18 -4.08
CA GLN A 95 1.96 17.33 -5.18
C GLN A 95 0.54 17.02 -4.68
N ALA A 96 0.33 15.90 -3.98
CA ALA A 96 -0.97 15.54 -3.43
C ALA A 96 -1.49 16.58 -2.42
N THR A 97 -0.61 17.13 -1.58
CA THR A 97 -0.95 18.23 -0.66
C THR A 97 -1.37 19.49 -1.42
N THR A 98 -0.68 19.85 -2.50
CA THR A 98 -1.03 21.02 -3.35
C THR A 98 -2.44 20.92 -3.92
N TYR A 99 -2.87 19.71 -4.30
CA TYR A 99 -4.20 19.46 -4.84
C TYR A 99 -5.25 19.13 -3.77
N GLY A 100 -4.87 19.10 -2.49
CA GLY A 100 -5.79 18.80 -1.39
C GLY A 100 -6.29 17.35 -1.38
N VAL A 101 -5.53 16.41 -1.96
CA VAL A 101 -5.93 15.00 -2.05
C VAL A 101 -5.75 14.31 -0.68
N PRO A 102 -6.83 13.81 -0.06
CA PRO A 102 -6.76 13.00 1.16
C PRO A 102 -6.01 11.69 0.90
N ARG A 103 -5.25 11.22 1.90
CA ARG A 103 -4.36 10.07 1.75
C ARG A 103 -4.50 9.07 2.89
N ILE A 104 -4.46 7.80 2.55
CA ILE A 104 -4.13 6.72 3.47
C ILE A 104 -2.73 6.19 3.15
N VAL A 105 -2.01 5.70 4.16
CA VAL A 105 -0.67 5.13 3.99
C VAL A 105 -0.74 3.62 4.19
N PHE A 106 -0.12 2.87 3.29
CA PHE A 106 0.03 1.42 3.39
C PHE A 106 1.51 1.08 3.44
N VAL A 107 1.98 0.56 4.59
CA VAL A 107 3.35 0.09 4.75
C VAL A 107 3.42 -1.34 4.23
N ASN A 108 4.13 -1.53 3.13
CA ASN A 108 4.22 -2.77 2.38
C ASN A 108 5.56 -3.47 2.62
N LYS A 109 5.64 -4.76 2.25
CA LYS A 109 6.85 -5.60 2.32
C LYS A 109 7.34 -5.82 3.75
N MET A 110 6.41 -6.04 4.68
CA MET A 110 6.72 -6.41 6.06
C MET A 110 7.47 -7.75 6.17
N ASP A 111 7.43 -8.58 5.13
CA ASP A 111 8.14 -9.84 4.96
C ASP A 111 9.63 -9.70 4.59
N LYS A 112 10.11 -8.49 4.26
CA LYS A 112 11.50 -8.28 3.85
C LYS A 112 12.44 -8.05 5.02
N LEU A 113 13.68 -8.54 4.88
CA LEU A 113 14.80 -8.23 5.79
C LEU A 113 14.95 -6.72 6.01
N GLY A 114 14.95 -6.29 7.26
CA GLY A 114 15.01 -4.90 7.69
C GLY A 114 13.66 -4.18 7.68
N ALA A 115 12.55 -4.87 7.48
CA ALA A 115 11.21 -4.29 7.60
C ALA A 115 10.99 -3.71 8.99
N ASN A 116 10.61 -2.43 9.06
CA ASN A 116 10.36 -1.73 10.31
C ASN A 116 9.17 -0.76 10.15
N PHE A 117 8.03 -1.18 10.68
CA PHE A 117 6.81 -0.40 10.65
C PHE A 117 6.93 0.90 11.44
N GLU A 118 7.48 0.86 12.64
CA GLU A 118 7.61 2.04 13.51
C GLU A 118 8.54 3.09 12.88
N TYR A 119 9.64 2.63 12.24
CA TYR A 119 10.50 3.50 11.45
C TYR A 119 9.75 4.12 10.27
N SER A 120 8.96 3.33 9.53
CA SER A 120 8.16 3.85 8.41
C SER A 120 7.19 4.93 8.89
N VAL A 121 6.53 4.73 10.04
CA VAL A 121 5.65 5.72 10.67
C VAL A 121 6.44 6.95 11.12
N SER A 122 7.59 6.79 11.78
CA SER A 122 8.39 7.93 12.24
C SER A 122 8.86 8.81 11.07
N THR A 123 9.24 8.21 9.94
CA THR A 123 9.65 8.97 8.76
C THR A 123 8.51 9.79 8.13
N LEU A 124 7.24 9.41 8.29
CA LEU A 124 6.10 10.25 7.89
C LEU A 124 6.06 11.56 8.68
N HIS A 125 6.34 11.50 9.97
CA HIS A 125 6.40 12.69 10.82
C HIS A 125 7.66 13.51 10.53
N ASP A 126 8.82 12.87 10.50
CA ASP A 126 10.11 13.56 10.42
C ASP A 126 10.36 14.19 9.04
N ARG A 127 9.98 13.51 7.96
CA ARG A 127 10.27 13.95 6.58
C ARG A 127 9.09 14.68 5.93
N LEU A 128 7.87 14.19 6.15
CA LEU A 128 6.67 14.77 5.51
C LEU A 128 5.94 15.77 6.40
N GLN A 129 6.28 15.83 7.69
CA GLN A 129 5.51 16.59 8.70
C GLN A 129 4.03 16.20 8.69
N ALA A 130 3.74 14.95 8.35
CA ALA A 130 2.38 14.45 8.27
C ALA A 130 1.84 14.17 9.67
N ASN A 131 0.55 14.45 9.89
CA ASN A 131 -0.17 13.99 11.07
C ASN A 131 -0.66 12.55 10.86
N ALA A 132 0.30 11.62 10.76
CA ALA A 132 0.01 10.19 10.58
C ALA A 132 -0.34 9.54 11.91
N ALA A 133 -1.34 8.65 11.91
CA ALA A 133 -1.67 7.82 13.05
C ALA A 133 -1.89 6.39 12.57
N PRO A 134 -1.20 5.39 13.13
CA PRO A 134 -1.49 4.00 12.84
C PRO A 134 -2.93 3.67 13.23
N ILE A 135 -3.65 2.99 12.33
CA ILE A 135 -4.95 2.35 12.63
C ILE A 135 -4.81 0.84 12.76
N GLN A 136 -3.64 0.31 12.38
CA GLN A 136 -3.28 -1.10 12.43
C GLN A 136 -1.82 -1.24 12.85
N LEU A 137 -1.48 -2.31 13.57
CA LEU A 137 -0.12 -2.65 13.98
C LEU A 137 0.25 -4.06 13.54
N PRO A 138 1.44 -4.29 12.96
CA PRO A 138 1.91 -5.63 12.68
C PRO A 138 2.43 -6.31 13.95
N ILE A 139 2.24 -7.64 14.01
CA ILE A 139 2.91 -8.55 14.93
C ILE A 139 4.03 -9.25 14.17
N GLY A 140 5.25 -9.06 14.64
CA GLY A 140 6.46 -9.50 13.97
C GLY A 140 6.83 -8.68 12.73
N ALA A 141 7.93 -9.06 12.11
CA ALA A 141 8.46 -8.54 10.85
C ALA A 141 9.27 -9.65 10.19
N GLU A 142 9.60 -9.48 8.90
CA GLU A 142 10.36 -10.47 8.14
C GLU A 142 9.66 -11.84 8.15
N ASP A 143 10.41 -12.91 8.38
CA ASP A 143 9.89 -14.27 8.52
C ASP A 143 9.02 -14.47 9.78
N GLU A 144 9.05 -13.53 10.73
CA GLU A 144 8.23 -13.55 11.95
C GLU A 144 6.92 -12.76 11.80
N PHE A 145 6.67 -12.12 10.64
CA PHE A 145 5.42 -11.39 10.40
C PHE A 145 4.23 -12.35 10.30
N GLU A 146 3.36 -12.34 11.31
CA GLU A 146 2.31 -13.36 11.42
C GLU A 146 0.88 -12.80 11.52
N ALA A 147 0.69 -11.59 12.03
CA ALA A 147 -0.63 -11.05 12.30
C ALA A 147 -0.68 -9.53 12.26
N ILE A 148 -1.89 -9.00 12.16
CA ILE A 148 -2.17 -7.57 12.17
C ILE A 148 -3.23 -7.28 13.22
N ILE A 149 -2.93 -6.36 14.13
CA ILE A 149 -3.87 -5.82 15.12
C ILE A 149 -4.59 -4.65 14.48
N ASP A 150 -5.92 -4.68 14.48
CA ASP A 150 -6.77 -3.54 14.15
C ASP A 150 -7.08 -2.74 15.42
N LEU A 151 -6.61 -1.49 15.47
CA LEU A 151 -6.76 -0.59 16.62
C LEU A 151 -8.14 0.06 16.69
N VAL A 152 -8.94 -0.01 15.63
CA VAL A 152 -10.29 0.56 15.59
C VAL A 152 -11.28 -0.44 16.16
N GLU A 153 -11.18 -1.70 15.74
CA GLU A 153 -12.03 -2.78 16.25
C GLU A 153 -11.48 -3.46 17.50
N MET A 154 -10.21 -3.20 17.85
CA MET A 154 -9.47 -3.88 18.92
C MET A 154 -9.45 -5.40 18.75
N LYS A 155 -9.14 -5.84 17.51
CA LYS A 155 -9.09 -7.25 17.11
C LYS A 155 -7.74 -7.59 16.50
N CYS A 156 -7.33 -8.85 16.57
CA CYS A 156 -6.13 -9.33 15.92
C CYS A 156 -6.49 -10.34 14.83
N PHE A 157 -5.90 -10.17 13.64
CA PHE A 157 -6.14 -11.03 12.48
C PHE A 157 -4.85 -11.72 12.09
N LYS A 158 -4.86 -13.05 12.14
CA LYS A 158 -3.77 -13.92 11.68
C LYS A 158 -4.09 -14.44 10.29
N TYR A 159 -3.15 -14.26 9.36
CA TYR A 159 -3.30 -14.74 7.98
C TYR A 159 -2.61 -16.09 7.86
N THR A 160 -3.37 -17.14 7.58
CA THR A 160 -2.84 -18.52 7.50
C THR A 160 -2.36 -18.90 6.11
N ASN A 161 -2.59 -18.03 5.11
CA ASN A 161 -2.12 -18.21 3.75
C ASN A 161 -1.70 -16.90 3.08
N ASP A 162 -0.79 -17.00 2.10
CA ASP A 162 -0.25 -15.83 1.39
C ASP A 162 -1.27 -15.15 0.46
N LEU A 163 -2.33 -15.88 0.11
CA LEU A 163 -3.47 -15.39 -0.68
C LEU A 163 -4.39 -14.50 0.15
N GLY A 164 -4.26 -14.48 1.48
CA GLY A 164 -5.10 -13.67 2.37
C GLY A 164 -6.59 -14.00 2.30
N THR A 165 -6.93 -15.26 2.00
CA THR A 165 -8.32 -15.74 1.94
C THR A 165 -8.75 -16.45 3.21
N GLU A 166 -7.78 -16.92 4.00
CA GLU A 166 -8.00 -17.56 5.30
C GLU A 166 -7.45 -16.63 6.38
N ILE A 167 -8.37 -16.10 7.18
CA ILE A 167 -8.11 -15.10 8.21
C ILE A 167 -8.73 -15.61 9.50
N ASP A 168 -7.89 -15.82 10.50
CA ASP A 168 -8.31 -16.20 11.85
C ASP A 168 -8.36 -14.96 12.74
N GLU A 169 -9.51 -14.69 13.35
CA GLU A 169 -9.65 -13.68 14.41
C GLU A 169 -9.15 -14.29 15.73
N ILE A 170 -8.13 -13.67 16.31
CA ILE A 170 -7.53 -14.08 17.59
C ILE A 170 -7.57 -12.92 18.59
N GLU A 171 -7.43 -13.22 19.88
CA GLU A 171 -7.23 -12.19 20.89
C GLU A 171 -5.88 -11.49 20.71
N ILE A 172 -5.82 -10.20 21.02
CA ILE A 172 -4.56 -9.44 21.02
C ILE A 172 -3.63 -10.04 22.08
N PRO A 173 -2.42 -10.48 21.70
CA PRO A 173 -1.44 -11.01 22.65
C PRO A 173 -1.12 -10.01 23.76
N GLU A 174 -0.91 -10.51 24.99
CA GLU A 174 -0.77 -9.68 26.19
C GLU A 174 0.38 -8.67 26.08
N ASP A 175 1.48 -9.08 25.46
CA ASP A 175 2.68 -8.28 25.18
C ASP A 175 2.46 -7.16 24.16
N HIS A 176 1.36 -7.19 23.43
CA HIS A 176 0.97 -6.16 22.46
C HIS A 176 -0.19 -5.27 22.92
N LYS A 177 -0.85 -5.57 24.04
CA LYS A 177 -2.01 -4.79 24.53
C LYS A 177 -1.65 -3.35 24.85
N GLU A 178 -0.56 -3.11 25.58
CA GLU A 178 -0.13 -1.75 25.95
C GLU A 178 0.19 -0.89 24.72
N ARG A 179 0.69 -1.51 23.64
CA ARG A 179 0.97 -0.80 22.38
C ARG A 179 -0.29 -0.53 21.55
N ALA A 180 -1.38 -1.28 21.81
CA ALA A 180 -2.65 -1.15 21.10
C ALA A 180 -3.62 -0.16 21.76
N GLU A 181 -3.45 0.13 23.06
CA GLU A 181 -4.22 1.13 23.83
C GLU A 181 -3.67 2.56 23.70
#